data_AF-A0A6P4JTM4-F1
#
_entry.id   AF-A0A6P4JTM4-F1
#
_cell.length_a   1.000
_cell.length_b   1.000
_cell.length_c   1.000
_cell.angle_alpha   90.00
_cell.angle_beta   90.00
_cell.angle_gamma   90.00
#
_symmetry.space_group_name_H-M   'P 1'
#
loop_
_entity.id
_entity.type
_entity.pdbx_description
1 polymer ?
#
loop_
_entity_poly.entity_id
_entity_poly.type
_entity_poly.pdbx_seq_one_letter_code
_entity_poly.pdbx_strand_id
1 'polypeptide(L)'
;MSLKFNEAISIVAEKLLEAPKPKFQTYSQDASEISAKMDQELIKINSIFKGTVSNWEDTIKFYKAELPKLNFPFLRLKVPFTVEPQRVLVFSSDRVQPVNLKTSVNHPAVENGYLNGEKLTQLFIWDLNRVIDRISKITCSSGKIYKLVVANMITPGGVLINILAKENASELYPSICYEFLISYIFPNQSFCYTFPSNFFNQISAAGEVDLKKIAKVVNIVKVLLHTFVNQYSKISTFGLQMVYDSMNAKLGIEIVSELFEAIPRCIPHLQNPGPFISAYGKLLQMKQSDSVQLSELKEVFGLK
;
A
#
# COMPACT_ATOMS: atom_id res chain seq x y z
N MET A 1 -3.44 24.58 28.33
CA MET A 1 -2.00 24.24 28.32
C MET A 1 -1.57 24.17 26.87
N SER A 2 -0.52 24.90 26.48
CA SER A 2 -0.01 24.85 25.10
C SER A 2 0.92 23.65 24.94
N LEU A 3 0.81 22.95 23.81
CA LEU A 3 1.65 21.81 23.47
C LEU A 3 2.62 22.19 22.35
N LYS A 4 3.74 21.46 22.25
CA LYS A 4 4.61 21.55 21.07
C LYS A 4 3.86 21.03 19.84
N PHE A 5 4.18 21.55 18.67
CA PHE A 5 3.42 21.27 17.46
C PHE A 5 3.43 19.77 17.09
N ASN A 6 4.60 19.15 17.10
CA ASN A 6 4.76 17.73 16.76
C ASN A 6 4.02 16.80 17.75
N GLU A 7 4.00 17.16 19.03
CA GLU A 7 3.27 16.43 20.07
C GLU A 7 1.77 16.56 19.85
N ALA A 8 1.28 17.77 19.60
CA ALA A 8 -0.12 18.05 19.34
C ALA A 8 -0.64 17.30 18.10
N ILE A 9 0.13 17.26 17.00
CA ILE A 9 -0.21 16.50 15.78
C ILE A 9 -0.30 15.00 16.09
N SER A 10 0.64 14.47 16.87
CA SER A 10 0.63 13.04 17.25
C SER A 10 -0.63 12.68 18.05
N ILE A 11 -1.01 13.51 19.02
CA ILE A 11 -2.24 13.34 19.81
C ILE A 11 -3.49 13.39 18.93
N VAL A 12 -3.55 14.32 17.96
CA VAL A 12 -4.68 14.41 17.02
C VAL A 12 -4.76 13.18 16.13
N ALA A 13 -3.63 12.72 15.59
CA ALA A 13 -3.55 11.53 14.76
C ALA A 13 -4.04 10.27 15.51
N GLU A 14 -3.59 10.06 16.73
CA GLU A 14 -4.02 8.93 17.57
C GLU A 14 -5.54 8.96 17.80
N LYS A 15 -6.09 10.13 18.16
CA LYS A 15 -7.54 10.29 18.36
C LYS A 15 -8.36 10.01 17.09
N LEU A 16 -7.85 10.39 15.92
CA LEU A 16 -8.53 10.10 14.65
C LEU A 16 -8.50 8.61 14.28
N LEU A 17 -7.43 7.91 14.64
CA LEU A 17 -7.32 6.46 14.42
C LEU A 17 -8.23 5.65 15.36
N GLU A 18 -8.45 6.15 16.57
CA GLU A 18 -9.34 5.57 17.58
C GLU A 18 -10.82 5.95 17.40
N ALA A 19 -11.10 7.03 16.67
CA ALA A 19 -12.45 7.52 16.48
C ALA A 19 -13.36 6.42 15.92
N PRO A 20 -14.60 6.29 16.43
CA PRO A 20 -15.53 5.29 15.95
C PRO A 20 -15.70 5.44 14.44
N LYS A 21 -15.19 4.44 13.75
CA LYS A 21 -15.38 4.20 12.33
C LYS A 21 -16.89 4.32 12.06
N PRO A 22 -17.36 5.20 11.15
CA PRO A 22 -18.73 5.16 10.65
C PRO A 22 -19.12 3.71 10.35
N LYS A 23 -20.41 3.35 10.41
CA LYS A 23 -20.84 2.03 9.94
C LYS A 23 -20.61 1.95 8.43
N PHE A 24 -19.38 1.64 8.03
CA PHE A 24 -18.98 1.54 6.64
C PHE A 24 -19.78 0.45 5.96
N GLN A 25 -20.17 0.67 4.71
CA GLN A 25 -20.51 -0.44 3.82
C GLN A 25 -19.37 -1.47 3.89
N THR A 26 -19.73 -2.71 4.17
CA THR A 26 -18.81 -3.81 4.50
C THR A 26 -18.07 -4.33 3.28
N TYR A 27 -17.23 -3.52 2.64
CA TYR A 27 -16.32 -3.99 1.58
C TYR A 27 -15.23 -4.92 2.13
N SER A 28 -15.00 -4.92 3.45
CA SER A 28 -13.99 -5.80 4.06
C SER A 28 -14.36 -7.27 3.91
N GLN A 29 -15.63 -7.61 4.13
CA GLN A 29 -16.12 -8.98 3.95
C GLN A 29 -16.03 -9.40 2.47
N ASP A 30 -16.51 -8.55 1.56
CA ASP A 30 -16.43 -8.79 0.11
C ASP A 30 -14.97 -8.98 -0.33
N ALA A 31 -14.03 -8.20 0.20
CA ALA A 31 -12.62 -8.33 -0.13
C ALA A 31 -12.00 -9.63 0.41
N SER A 32 -12.38 -10.10 1.60
CA SER A 32 -11.95 -11.40 2.09
C SER A 32 -12.53 -12.55 1.25
N GLU A 33 -13.76 -12.41 0.74
CA GLU A 33 -14.35 -13.39 -0.19
C GLU A 33 -13.65 -13.41 -1.56
N ILE A 34 -13.31 -12.23 -2.08
CA ILE A 34 -12.57 -12.09 -3.34
C ILE A 34 -11.18 -12.73 -3.22
N SER A 35 -10.42 -12.46 -2.15
CA SER A 35 -9.09 -13.07 -1.96
C SER A 35 -9.17 -14.59 -1.78
N ALA A 36 -10.13 -15.09 -0.99
CA ALA A 36 -10.36 -16.52 -0.84
C ALA A 36 -10.69 -17.19 -2.19
N LYS A 37 -11.48 -16.52 -3.04
CA LYS A 37 -11.80 -17.02 -4.38
C LYS A 37 -10.58 -17.04 -5.29
N MET A 38 -9.71 -16.04 -5.23
CA MET A 38 -8.45 -16.02 -5.97
C MET A 38 -7.53 -17.18 -5.55
N ASP A 39 -7.40 -17.45 -4.25
CA ASP A 39 -6.60 -18.56 -3.74
C ASP A 39 -7.15 -19.93 -4.20
N GLN A 40 -8.47 -20.10 -4.20
CA GLN A 40 -9.11 -21.31 -4.73
C GLN A 40 -8.82 -21.52 -6.23
N GLU A 41 -8.85 -20.46 -7.03
CA GLU A 41 -8.56 -20.57 -8.45
C GLU A 41 -7.07 -20.79 -8.73
N LEU A 42 -6.16 -20.21 -7.93
CA LEU A 42 -4.72 -20.52 -7.99
C LEU A 42 -4.45 -22.02 -7.78
N ILE A 43 -5.17 -22.65 -6.86
CA ILE A 43 -5.11 -24.11 -6.65
C ILE A 43 -5.57 -24.87 -7.89
N LYS A 44 -6.68 -24.45 -8.51
CA LYS A 44 -7.27 -25.10 -9.69
C LYS A 44 -6.43 -24.97 -10.97
N ILE A 45 -5.64 -23.91 -11.13
CA ILE A 45 -4.72 -23.77 -12.26
C ILE A 45 -3.38 -24.48 -12.03
N ASN A 46 -3.21 -25.15 -10.87
CA ASN A 46 -1.99 -25.83 -10.47
C ASN A 46 -0.75 -24.90 -10.53
N SER A 47 -0.93 -23.64 -10.13
CA SER A 47 0.16 -22.66 -10.05
C SER A 47 1.24 -23.13 -9.07
N ILE A 48 2.50 -22.74 -9.30
CA ILE A 48 3.58 -22.90 -8.30
C ILE A 48 3.31 -22.09 -7.02
N PHE A 49 2.41 -21.09 -7.11
CA PHE A 49 2.01 -20.22 -6.01
C PHE A 49 0.74 -20.70 -5.28
N LYS A 50 0.22 -21.88 -5.61
CA LYS A 50 -1.00 -22.43 -5.00
C LYS A 50 -0.83 -22.61 -3.48
N GLY A 51 -1.73 -22.01 -2.71
CA GLY A 51 -1.70 -22.08 -1.24
C GLY A 51 -0.48 -21.43 -0.59
N THR A 52 0.30 -20.61 -1.33
CA THR A 52 1.50 -19.95 -0.82
C THR A 52 1.40 -18.44 -0.73
N VAL A 53 0.34 -17.86 -1.30
CA VAL A 53 0.08 -16.42 -1.25
C VAL A 53 -0.40 -16.04 0.14
N SER A 54 0.18 -14.99 0.71
CA SER A 54 -0.28 -14.44 1.99
C SER A 54 -0.25 -12.91 1.97
N ASN A 55 -0.88 -12.33 2.99
CA ASN A 55 -1.00 -10.88 3.20
C ASN A 55 -1.92 -10.17 2.20
N TRP A 56 -2.89 -10.87 1.60
CA TRP A 56 -3.92 -10.22 0.77
C TRP A 56 -4.57 -9.03 1.48
N GLU A 57 -4.97 -9.20 2.75
CA GLU A 57 -5.67 -8.19 3.54
C GLU A 57 -4.87 -6.90 3.74
N ASP A 58 -3.55 -7.03 3.87
CA ASP A 58 -2.66 -5.89 4.09
C ASP A 58 -2.49 -5.03 2.83
N THR A 59 -2.79 -5.57 1.66
CA THR A 59 -2.62 -4.89 0.35
C THR A 59 -3.87 -4.12 -0.09
N ILE A 60 -4.96 -4.20 0.69
CA ILE A 60 -6.27 -3.70 0.26
C ILE A 60 -6.38 -2.18 0.45
N LYS A 61 -6.90 -1.52 -0.58
CA LYS A 61 -7.42 -0.15 -0.56
C LYS A 61 -8.91 -0.15 -0.85
N PHE A 62 -9.66 0.64 -0.10
CA PHE A 62 -11.09 0.86 -0.33
C PHE A 62 -11.29 2.29 -0.84
N TYR A 63 -11.82 2.44 -2.05
CA TYR A 63 -12.01 3.76 -2.66
C TYR A 63 -13.42 4.32 -2.44
N LYS A 64 -14.38 3.47 -2.07
CA LYS A 64 -15.74 3.86 -1.67
C LYS A 64 -15.94 3.84 -0.14
N ALA A 65 -14.86 3.65 0.63
CA ALA A 65 -14.90 3.70 2.09
C ALA A 65 -14.25 4.98 2.63
N GLU A 66 -14.88 5.53 3.66
CA GLU A 66 -14.63 6.81 4.35
C GLU A 66 -13.30 6.99 5.14
N LEU A 67 -12.47 5.97 5.35
CA LEU A 67 -11.17 6.16 6.01
C LEU A 67 -10.11 5.23 5.40
N PRO A 68 -8.93 5.76 5.03
CA PRO A 68 -7.81 4.94 4.59
C PRO A 68 -7.49 3.88 5.65
N LYS A 69 -7.39 2.62 5.24
CA LYS A 69 -6.79 1.57 6.06
C LYS A 69 -5.28 1.59 5.91
N LEU A 70 -4.58 1.16 6.97
CA LEU A 70 -3.17 0.85 6.89
C LEU A 70 -2.97 -0.18 5.77
N ASN A 71 -2.18 0.18 4.77
CA ASN A 71 -1.79 -0.71 3.69
C ASN A 71 -0.28 -0.96 3.82
N PHE A 72 0.09 -2.24 3.82
CA PHE A 72 1.47 -2.67 3.68
C PHE A 72 1.66 -3.26 2.27
N PRO A 73 2.54 -2.66 1.44
CA PRO A 73 2.48 -2.84 -0.01
C PRO A 73 3.16 -4.11 -0.51
N PHE A 74 3.22 -5.19 0.29
CA PHE A 74 3.90 -6.42 -0.10
C PHE A 74 2.99 -7.63 0.01
N LEU A 75 2.69 -8.24 -1.13
CA LEU A 75 2.12 -9.58 -1.21
C LEU A 75 3.25 -10.61 -1.08
N ARG A 76 3.08 -11.58 -0.19
CA ARG A 76 4.11 -12.58 0.08
C ARG A 76 3.85 -13.84 -0.72
N LEU A 77 4.85 -14.29 -1.46
CA LEU A 77 4.83 -15.54 -2.22
C LEU A 77 5.88 -16.49 -1.65
N LYS A 78 5.43 -17.60 -1.05
CA LYS A 78 6.37 -18.69 -0.73
C LYS A 78 6.67 -19.48 -2.00
N VAL A 79 7.94 -19.57 -2.33
CA VAL A 79 8.43 -20.28 -3.51
C VAL A 79 8.84 -21.69 -3.08
N PRO A 80 8.40 -22.76 -3.78
CA PRO A 80 8.54 -24.13 -3.30
C PRO A 80 9.92 -24.77 -3.57
N PHE A 81 10.99 -23.98 -3.53
CA PHE A 81 12.36 -24.47 -3.71
C PHE A 81 13.37 -23.60 -2.95
N THR A 82 14.54 -24.16 -2.70
CA THR A 82 15.61 -23.50 -1.96
C THR A 82 16.49 -22.63 -2.85
N VAL A 83 17.12 -21.63 -2.24
CA VAL A 83 18.09 -20.74 -2.89
C VAL A 83 19.31 -20.51 -2.00
N GLU A 84 20.44 -20.22 -2.61
CA GLU A 84 21.68 -19.81 -1.95
C GLU A 84 22.00 -18.36 -2.35
N PRO A 85 21.91 -17.39 -1.43
CA PRO A 85 22.20 -16.00 -1.74
C PRO A 85 23.71 -15.81 -1.95
N GLN A 86 24.07 -15.18 -3.07
CA GLN A 86 25.42 -14.76 -3.39
C GLN A 86 25.46 -13.23 -3.47
N ARG A 87 26.23 -12.61 -2.59
CA ARG A 87 26.34 -11.15 -2.52
C ARG A 87 26.97 -10.62 -3.80
N VAL A 88 26.38 -9.54 -4.32
CA VAL A 88 26.93 -8.80 -5.44
C VAL A 88 27.62 -7.56 -4.88
N LEU A 89 28.89 -7.37 -5.24
CA LEU A 89 29.60 -6.13 -4.95
C LEU A 89 29.09 -5.06 -5.89
N VAL A 90 28.13 -4.28 -5.43
CA VAL A 90 27.69 -3.05 -6.07
C VAL A 90 28.09 -1.91 -5.15
N PHE A 91 28.59 -0.79 -5.71
CA PHE A 91 28.76 0.45 -4.95
C PHE A 91 27.39 1.03 -4.61
N SER A 92 26.70 0.42 -3.66
CA SER A 92 25.41 0.86 -3.10
C SER A 92 25.54 1.02 -1.60
N SER A 93 24.64 1.82 -1.00
CA SER A 93 24.64 2.04 0.46
C SER A 93 24.54 0.72 1.24
N ASP A 94 25.19 0.65 2.40
CA ASP A 94 25.28 -0.55 3.25
C ASP A 94 23.91 -1.14 3.68
N ARG A 95 22.83 -0.37 3.51
CA ARG A 95 21.47 -0.74 3.94
C ARG A 95 20.75 -1.70 2.99
N VAL A 96 21.16 -1.77 1.73
CA VAL A 96 20.55 -2.65 0.73
C VAL A 96 21.67 -3.46 0.08
N GLN A 97 21.78 -4.72 0.48
CA GLN A 97 22.78 -5.63 -0.09
C GLN A 97 22.14 -6.43 -1.23
N PRO A 98 22.48 -6.11 -2.49
CA PRO A 98 21.99 -6.87 -3.62
C PRO A 98 22.58 -8.28 -3.63
N VAL A 99 21.76 -9.26 -3.98
CA VAL A 99 22.14 -10.66 -4.09
C VAL A 99 21.64 -11.27 -5.38
N ASN A 100 22.44 -12.20 -5.91
CA ASN A 100 21.96 -13.22 -6.82
C ASN A 100 21.48 -14.41 -6.00
N LEU A 101 20.39 -15.05 -6.42
CA LEU A 101 19.86 -16.23 -5.75
C LEU A 101 20.20 -17.47 -6.58
N LYS A 102 21.22 -18.21 -6.18
CA LYS A 102 21.63 -19.44 -6.85
C LYS A 102 20.68 -20.58 -6.49
N THR A 103 20.35 -21.45 -7.44
CA THR A 103 19.54 -22.64 -7.20
C THR A 103 19.84 -23.72 -8.23
N SER A 104 19.68 -24.98 -7.85
CA SER A 104 19.83 -26.13 -8.75
C SER A 104 18.51 -26.64 -9.32
N VAL A 105 17.38 -26.01 -8.96
CA VAL A 105 16.06 -26.44 -9.44
C VAL A 105 15.92 -26.19 -10.94
N ASN A 106 15.38 -27.17 -11.66
CA ASN A 106 14.96 -26.98 -13.03
C ASN A 106 13.61 -26.25 -13.06
N HIS A 107 13.63 -24.93 -13.25
CA HIS A 107 12.45 -24.09 -13.20
C HIS A 107 12.50 -23.01 -14.29
N PRO A 108 11.38 -22.61 -14.94
CA PRO A 108 11.39 -21.64 -16.05
C PRO A 108 11.95 -20.26 -15.71
N ALA A 109 11.93 -19.89 -14.42
CA ALA A 109 12.52 -18.64 -13.93
C ALA A 109 14.01 -18.79 -13.54
N VAL A 110 14.67 -19.91 -13.80
CA VAL A 110 16.09 -20.12 -13.49
C VAL A 110 16.91 -20.11 -14.77
N GLU A 111 17.96 -19.29 -14.79
CA GLU A 111 18.88 -19.12 -15.90
C GLU A 111 20.31 -19.31 -15.40
N ASN A 112 21.07 -20.20 -16.04
CA ASN A 112 22.46 -20.48 -15.67
C ASN A 112 22.68 -20.79 -14.16
N GLY A 113 21.69 -21.44 -13.53
CA GLY A 113 21.72 -21.78 -12.10
C GLY A 113 21.36 -20.63 -11.16
N TYR A 114 20.86 -19.51 -11.67
CA TYR A 114 20.39 -18.37 -10.88
C TYR A 114 18.93 -18.07 -11.14
N LEU A 115 18.20 -17.72 -10.09
CA LEU A 115 16.83 -17.27 -10.20
C LEU A 115 16.78 -15.88 -10.85
N ASN A 116 15.93 -15.73 -11.85
CA ASN A 116 15.59 -14.48 -12.50
C ASN A 116 14.27 -13.95 -11.91
N GLY A 117 14.34 -12.84 -11.17
CA GLY A 117 13.19 -12.26 -10.48
C GLY A 117 12.14 -11.63 -11.40
N GLU A 118 12.54 -11.14 -12.58
CA GLU A 118 11.61 -10.65 -13.60
C GLU A 118 10.76 -11.79 -14.14
N LYS A 119 11.40 -12.91 -14.53
CA LYS A 119 10.69 -14.11 -14.98
C LYS A 119 9.76 -14.66 -13.91
N LEU A 120 10.21 -14.70 -12.65
CA LEU A 120 9.38 -15.16 -11.54
C LEU A 120 8.16 -14.26 -11.31
N THR A 121 8.35 -12.94 -11.38
CA THR A 121 7.26 -11.94 -11.30
C THR A 121 6.28 -12.13 -12.45
N GLN A 122 6.77 -12.35 -13.67
CA GLN A 122 5.94 -12.51 -14.84
C GLN A 122 5.12 -13.81 -14.81
N LEU A 123 5.68 -14.90 -14.29
CA LEU A 123 4.94 -16.15 -14.04
C LEU A 123 3.74 -15.91 -13.11
N PHE A 124 3.95 -15.15 -12.02
CA PHE A 124 2.86 -14.80 -11.10
C PHE A 124 1.79 -13.95 -11.78
N ILE A 125 2.18 -12.93 -12.56
CA ILE A 125 1.24 -12.08 -13.30
C ILE A 125 0.42 -12.91 -14.30
N TRP A 126 1.02 -13.86 -15.01
CA TRP A 126 0.29 -14.73 -15.92
C TRP A 126 -0.72 -15.63 -15.19
N ASP A 127 -0.31 -16.26 -14.09
CA ASP A 127 -1.20 -17.07 -13.28
C ASP A 127 -2.34 -16.24 -12.69
N LEU A 128 -2.05 -15.01 -12.26
CA LEU A 128 -3.06 -14.08 -11.76
C LEU A 128 -4.06 -13.68 -12.85
N ASN A 129 -3.61 -13.37 -14.07
CA ASN A 129 -4.52 -13.10 -15.19
C ASN A 129 -5.43 -14.30 -15.48
N ARG A 130 -4.88 -15.52 -15.52
CA ARG A 130 -5.69 -16.74 -15.71
C ARG A 130 -6.72 -16.94 -14.60
N VAL A 131 -6.34 -16.66 -13.35
CA VAL A 131 -7.25 -16.70 -12.20
C VAL A 131 -8.37 -15.68 -12.36
N ILE A 132 -8.04 -14.43 -12.66
CA ILE A 132 -9.01 -13.36 -12.83
C ILE A 132 -9.94 -13.63 -14.03
N ASP A 133 -9.43 -14.17 -15.13
CA ASP A 133 -10.24 -14.58 -16.29
C ASP A 133 -11.24 -15.70 -15.93
N ARG A 134 -10.81 -16.68 -15.14
CA ARG A 134 -11.69 -17.78 -14.65
C ARG A 134 -12.75 -17.29 -13.67
N ILE A 135 -12.43 -16.30 -12.84
CA ILE A 135 -13.40 -15.68 -11.95
C ILE A 135 -14.38 -14.84 -12.77
N SER A 136 -13.86 -13.96 -13.64
CA SER A 136 -14.57 -12.96 -14.46
C SER A 136 -15.41 -11.97 -13.63
N LYS A 137 -16.46 -12.48 -12.98
CA LYS A 137 -17.32 -11.78 -12.04
C LYS A 137 -17.51 -12.61 -10.78
N ILE A 138 -17.56 -11.95 -9.64
CA ILE A 138 -17.82 -12.57 -8.34
C ILE A 138 -19.02 -11.91 -7.68
N THR A 139 -19.95 -12.71 -7.21
CA THR A 139 -21.06 -12.26 -6.35
C THR A 139 -20.69 -12.56 -4.92
N CYS A 140 -20.59 -11.52 -4.09
CA CYS A 140 -20.26 -11.66 -2.67
C CYS A 140 -21.52 -11.85 -1.83
N SER A 141 -21.35 -12.29 -0.57
CA SER A 141 -22.45 -12.50 0.38
C SER A 141 -23.26 -11.22 0.68
N SER A 142 -22.65 -10.04 0.48
CA SER A 142 -23.35 -8.76 0.54
C SER A 142 -24.37 -8.52 -0.59
N GLY A 143 -24.40 -9.39 -1.61
CA GLY A 143 -25.21 -9.26 -2.81
C GLY A 143 -24.56 -8.41 -3.91
N LYS A 144 -23.41 -7.78 -3.64
CA LYS A 144 -22.67 -7.02 -4.67
C LYS A 144 -21.97 -7.95 -5.65
N ILE A 145 -21.89 -7.48 -6.89
CA ILE A 145 -21.21 -8.17 -7.98
C ILE A 145 -20.01 -7.34 -8.39
N TYR A 146 -18.83 -7.96 -8.42
CA TYR A 146 -17.60 -7.30 -8.84
C TYR A 146 -17.05 -7.93 -10.10
N LYS A 147 -16.68 -7.09 -11.07
CA LYS A 147 -15.79 -7.48 -12.17
C LYS A 147 -14.36 -7.21 -11.75
N LEU A 148 -13.52 -8.23 -11.87
CA LEU A 148 -12.10 -8.13 -11.51
C LEU A 148 -11.26 -7.81 -12.75
N VAL A 149 -10.23 -6.98 -12.58
CA VAL A 149 -9.27 -6.61 -13.63
C VAL A 149 -7.88 -6.54 -13.03
N VAL A 150 -6.89 -7.13 -13.69
CA VAL A 150 -5.47 -6.96 -13.34
C VAL A 150 -4.90 -5.77 -14.11
N ALA A 151 -4.18 -4.90 -13.41
CA ALA A 151 -3.34 -3.87 -14.00
C ALA A 151 -1.96 -3.94 -13.34
N ASN A 152 -0.91 -3.58 -14.07
CA ASN A 152 0.44 -3.50 -13.50
C ASN A 152 1.21 -2.33 -14.11
N MET A 153 2.19 -1.83 -13.36
CA MET A 153 3.07 -0.76 -13.81
C MET A 153 4.49 -1.00 -13.28
N ILE A 154 5.48 -0.65 -14.09
CA ILE A 154 6.89 -0.70 -13.69
C ILE A 154 7.20 0.56 -12.86
N THR A 155 7.78 0.36 -11.68
CA THR A 155 8.21 1.44 -10.77
C THR A 155 9.69 1.25 -10.42
N PRO A 156 10.37 2.26 -9.85
CA PRO A 156 11.73 2.08 -9.32
C PRO A 156 11.85 0.96 -8.27
N GLY A 157 10.75 0.61 -7.59
CA GLY A 157 10.69 -0.46 -6.58
C GLY A 157 10.34 -1.84 -7.13
N GLY A 158 10.20 -1.99 -8.46
CA GLY A 158 9.76 -3.20 -9.14
C GLY A 158 8.37 -3.05 -9.77
N VAL A 159 7.74 -4.17 -10.10
CA VAL A 159 6.42 -4.19 -10.73
C VAL A 159 5.33 -4.03 -9.68
N LEU A 160 4.65 -2.89 -9.69
CA LEU A 160 3.46 -2.65 -8.88
C LEU A 160 2.25 -3.32 -9.56
N ILE A 161 1.60 -4.22 -8.85
CA ILE A 161 0.46 -5.01 -9.35
C ILE A 161 -0.80 -4.53 -8.64
N ASN A 162 -1.86 -4.36 -9.43
CA ASN A 162 -3.18 -3.94 -8.98
C ASN A 162 -4.22 -4.98 -9.41
N ILE A 163 -5.08 -5.37 -8.48
CA ILE A 163 -6.31 -6.12 -8.77
C ILE A 163 -7.49 -5.20 -8.44
N LEU A 164 -8.18 -4.76 -9.48
CA LEU A 164 -9.28 -3.80 -9.40
C LEU A 164 -10.61 -4.56 -9.36
N ALA A 165 -11.39 -4.40 -8.30
CA ALA A 165 -12.75 -4.92 -8.21
C ALA A 165 -13.76 -3.78 -8.42
N LYS A 166 -14.43 -3.79 -9.57
CA LYS A 166 -15.40 -2.77 -9.98
C LYS A 166 -16.82 -3.31 -9.90
N GLU A 167 -17.74 -2.55 -9.32
CA GLU A 167 -19.16 -2.93 -9.30
C GLU A 167 -19.80 -2.71 -10.67
N ASN A 168 -19.36 -1.67 -11.39
CA ASN A 168 -19.80 -1.37 -12.75
C ASN A 168 -18.61 -1.22 -13.71
N ALA A 169 -18.74 -1.73 -14.93
CA ALA A 169 -17.65 -1.68 -15.92
C ALA A 169 -17.27 -0.24 -16.34
N SER A 170 -18.22 0.69 -16.29
CA SER A 170 -18.02 2.12 -16.58
C SER A 170 -17.42 2.90 -15.41
N GLU A 171 -17.27 2.29 -14.23
CA GLU A 171 -16.63 2.96 -13.11
C GLU A 171 -15.17 3.22 -13.44
N LEU A 172 -14.79 4.50 -13.36
CA LEU A 172 -13.42 4.93 -13.50
C LEU A 172 -12.54 4.31 -12.41
N TYR A 173 -13.07 4.18 -11.19
CA TYR A 173 -12.35 3.68 -10.00
C TYR A 173 -13.01 2.44 -9.41
N PRO A 174 -12.23 1.46 -8.93
CA PRO A 174 -12.77 0.28 -8.28
C PRO A 174 -13.36 0.59 -6.91
N SER A 175 -14.20 -0.28 -6.37
CA SER A 175 -14.63 -0.21 -4.97
C SER A 175 -13.55 -0.77 -4.04
N ILE A 176 -12.89 -1.83 -4.47
CA ILE A 176 -11.81 -2.54 -3.77
C ILE A 176 -10.62 -2.65 -4.72
N CYS A 177 -9.43 -2.33 -4.24
CA CYS A 177 -8.18 -2.57 -4.97
C CYS A 177 -7.23 -3.35 -4.07
N TYR A 178 -6.57 -4.36 -4.62
CA TYR A 178 -5.38 -4.97 -4.03
C TYR A 178 -4.18 -4.37 -4.75
N GLU A 179 -3.39 -3.57 -4.05
CA GLU A 179 -2.20 -2.92 -4.62
C GLU A 179 -0.96 -3.41 -3.87
N PHE A 180 -0.01 -3.99 -4.60
CA PHE A 180 1.17 -4.60 -3.99
C PHE A 180 2.37 -4.75 -4.93
N LEU A 181 3.54 -4.76 -4.33
CA LEU A 181 4.78 -5.33 -4.84
C LEU A 181 4.89 -6.79 -4.36
N ILE A 182 5.70 -7.59 -5.04
CA ILE A 182 5.93 -8.98 -4.65
C ILE A 182 7.12 -9.08 -3.68
N SER A 183 6.93 -9.85 -2.61
CA SER A 183 7.98 -10.30 -1.71
C SER A 183 8.07 -11.82 -1.71
N TYR A 184 9.25 -12.36 -1.99
CA TYR A 184 9.53 -13.77 -2.12
C TYR A 184 10.09 -14.37 -0.83
N ILE A 185 9.57 -15.53 -0.45
CA ILE A 185 10.04 -16.30 0.70
C ILE A 185 10.50 -17.67 0.22
N PHE A 186 11.68 -18.09 0.64
CA PHE A 186 12.25 -19.40 0.29
C PHE A 186 12.39 -20.27 1.55
N PRO A 187 12.20 -21.60 1.47
CA PRO A 187 12.10 -22.47 2.64
C PRO A 187 13.36 -22.52 3.50
N ASN A 188 14.54 -22.33 2.89
CA ASN A 188 15.83 -22.37 3.58
C ASN A 188 16.35 -20.98 3.97
N GLN A 189 15.55 -19.93 3.82
CA GLN A 189 15.93 -18.56 4.13
C GLN A 189 15.05 -18.00 5.23
N SER A 190 15.66 -17.30 6.19
CA SER A 190 14.94 -16.58 7.25
C SER A 190 14.52 -15.16 6.85
N PHE A 191 14.83 -14.75 5.62
CA PHE A 191 14.60 -13.41 5.08
C PHE A 191 13.63 -13.45 3.92
N CYS A 192 12.96 -12.30 3.70
CA CYS A 192 12.20 -12.07 2.48
C CYS A 192 13.08 -11.40 1.42
N TYR A 193 12.76 -11.59 0.15
CA TYR A 193 13.46 -10.98 -0.97
C TYR A 193 12.51 -10.18 -1.84
N THR A 194 12.94 -9.00 -2.27
CA THR A 194 12.25 -8.23 -3.30
C THR A 194 13.14 -8.15 -4.54
N PHE A 195 12.53 -7.95 -5.70
CA PHE A 195 13.26 -7.80 -6.96
C PHE A 195 12.83 -6.47 -7.61
N PRO A 196 13.48 -5.34 -7.25
CA PRO A 196 13.16 -4.06 -7.87
C PRO A 196 13.66 -3.97 -9.31
N SER A 197 14.77 -4.65 -9.60
CA SER A 197 15.46 -4.69 -10.89
C SER A 197 16.50 -5.81 -10.87
N ASN A 198 17.54 -5.73 -11.69
CA ASN A 198 18.68 -6.65 -11.90
C ASN A 198 19.09 -7.61 -10.76
N PHE A 199 18.95 -7.23 -9.49
CA PHE A 199 19.32 -8.06 -8.34
C PHE A 199 18.18 -8.16 -7.33
N PHE A 200 18.19 -9.24 -6.55
CA PHE A 200 17.30 -9.35 -5.39
C PHE A 200 17.85 -8.51 -4.23
N ASN A 201 16.94 -7.89 -3.49
CA ASN A 201 17.25 -7.22 -2.24
C ASN A 201 16.71 -8.04 -1.07
N GLN A 202 17.60 -8.36 -0.14
CA GLN A 202 17.22 -9.02 1.11
C GLN A 202 16.57 -8.01 2.06
N ILE A 203 15.37 -8.34 2.55
CA ILE A 203 14.70 -7.59 3.61
C ILE A 203 14.99 -8.30 4.93
N SER A 204 15.78 -7.65 5.77
CA SER A 204 16.03 -8.11 7.14
C SER A 204 14.81 -7.90 8.03
N ALA A 205 14.74 -8.59 9.18
CA ALA A 205 13.68 -8.37 10.16
C ALA A 205 13.61 -6.89 10.62
N ALA A 206 14.78 -6.24 10.79
CA ALA A 206 14.85 -4.80 11.08
C ALA A 206 14.31 -3.95 9.92
N GLY A 207 14.65 -4.31 8.68
CA GLY A 207 14.11 -3.66 7.49
C GLY A 207 12.58 -3.77 7.38
N GLU A 208 12.02 -4.93 7.73
CA GLU A 208 10.56 -5.10 7.77
C GLU A 208 9.90 -4.22 8.85
N VAL A 209 10.52 -4.10 10.02
CA VAL A 209 10.07 -3.18 11.08
C VAL A 209 10.08 -1.74 10.58
N ASP A 210 11.12 -1.32 9.87
CA ASP A 210 11.21 0.05 9.34
C ASP A 210 10.18 0.30 8.23
N LEU A 211 9.95 -0.66 7.32
CA LEU A 211 8.88 -0.57 6.32
C LEU A 211 7.49 -0.44 6.98
N LYS A 212 7.24 -1.18 8.07
CA LYS A 212 5.98 -1.05 8.83
C LYS A 212 5.83 0.32 9.50
N LYS A 213 6.92 0.90 10.03
CA LYS A 213 6.91 2.27 10.56
C LYS A 213 6.58 3.28 9.46
N ILE A 214 7.21 3.17 8.30
CA ILE A 214 6.92 4.04 7.15
C ILE A 214 5.44 3.91 6.74
N ALA A 215 4.94 2.68 6.57
CA ALA A 215 3.53 2.44 6.25
C ALA A 215 2.57 3.05 7.30
N LYS A 216 2.93 2.98 8.58
CA LYS A 216 2.16 3.62 9.67
C LYS A 216 2.13 5.13 9.54
N VAL A 217 3.28 5.76 9.28
CA VAL A 217 3.38 7.23 9.08
C VAL A 217 2.55 7.65 7.88
N VAL A 218 2.67 6.95 6.75
CA VAL A 218 1.86 7.20 5.55
C VAL A 218 0.38 7.11 5.88
N ASN A 219 -0.04 6.06 6.59
CA ASN A 219 -1.44 5.90 6.96
C ASN A 219 -1.95 7.04 7.86
N ILE A 220 -1.14 7.48 8.83
CA ILE A 220 -1.46 8.63 9.68
C ILE A 220 -1.65 9.88 8.81
N VAL A 221 -0.73 10.16 7.89
CA VAL A 221 -0.81 11.33 7.01
C VAL A 221 -2.05 11.24 6.11
N LYS A 222 -2.35 10.05 5.57
CA LYS A 222 -3.58 9.81 4.80
C LYS A 222 -4.82 10.18 5.60
N VAL A 223 -4.93 9.69 6.84
CA VAL A 223 -6.05 9.99 7.75
C VAL A 223 -6.13 11.49 8.06
N LEU A 224 -5.01 12.12 8.41
CA LEU A 224 -4.95 13.56 8.71
C LEU A 224 -5.40 14.40 7.51
N LEU A 225 -4.94 14.08 6.30
CA LEU A 225 -5.36 14.77 5.07
C LEU A 225 -6.84 14.56 4.78
N HIS A 226 -7.35 13.37 5.08
CA HIS A 226 -8.76 13.02 4.88
C HIS A 226 -9.69 13.81 5.82
N THR A 227 -9.23 14.15 7.02
CA THR A 227 -10.03 14.88 8.02
C THR A 227 -9.74 16.37 8.08
N PHE A 228 -8.66 16.81 7.46
CA PHE A 228 -8.27 18.22 7.39
C PHE A 228 -9.43 19.08 6.85
N VAL A 229 -9.84 20.09 7.62
CA VAL A 229 -10.95 21.02 7.31
C VAL A 229 -12.29 20.30 7.06
N ASN A 230 -12.54 19.14 7.68
CA ASN A 230 -13.73 18.33 7.43
C ASN A 230 -13.92 18.03 5.91
N GLN A 231 -12.82 17.90 5.17
CA GLN A 231 -12.82 17.71 3.70
C GLN A 231 -13.21 16.30 3.26
N TYR A 232 -13.74 15.49 4.19
CA TYR A 232 -14.21 14.12 3.98
C TYR A 232 -15.03 13.95 2.67
N SER A 233 -15.74 15.01 2.24
CA SER A 233 -16.62 15.02 1.07
C SER A 233 -16.19 15.90 -0.11
N LYS A 234 -15.05 16.61 -0.06
CA LYS A 234 -14.76 17.72 -1.00
C LYS A 234 -13.52 17.53 -1.88
N ILE A 235 -12.54 16.73 -1.47
CA ILE A 235 -11.51 16.22 -2.39
C ILE A 235 -12.06 14.93 -2.96
N SER A 236 -12.04 14.79 -4.29
CA SER A 236 -12.36 13.49 -4.88
C SER A 236 -11.40 12.43 -4.31
N THR A 237 -11.89 11.23 -4.03
CA THR A 237 -11.05 10.10 -3.57
C THR A 237 -9.86 9.86 -4.51
N PHE A 238 -10.00 10.20 -5.79
CA PHE A 238 -8.94 10.23 -6.79
C PHE A 238 -7.86 11.29 -6.57
N GLY A 239 -8.24 12.54 -6.27
CA GLY A 239 -7.29 13.61 -5.97
C GLY A 239 -6.41 13.26 -4.77
N LEU A 240 -7.02 12.70 -3.72
CA LEU A 240 -6.29 12.17 -2.56
C LEU A 240 -5.36 11.03 -2.94
N GLN A 241 -5.79 10.12 -3.82
CA GLN A 241 -4.96 9.01 -4.27
C GLN A 241 -3.73 9.48 -5.05
N MET A 242 -3.86 10.43 -5.97
CA MET A 242 -2.69 10.96 -6.70
C MET A 242 -1.67 11.60 -5.75
N VAL A 243 -2.16 12.27 -4.70
CA VAL A 243 -1.29 12.78 -3.64
C VAL A 243 -0.60 11.63 -2.92
N TYR A 244 -1.33 10.62 -2.47
CA TYR A 244 -0.77 9.47 -1.76
C TYR A 244 0.28 8.70 -2.58
N ASP A 245 0.03 8.49 -3.86
CA ASP A 245 0.97 7.79 -4.75
C ASP A 245 2.23 8.62 -4.99
N SER A 246 2.08 9.95 -5.07
CA SER A 246 3.22 10.86 -5.18
C SER A 246 4.06 10.93 -3.89
N MET A 247 3.47 10.63 -2.73
CA MET A 247 4.17 10.59 -1.44
C MET A 247 5.01 9.32 -1.31
N ASN A 248 4.48 8.17 -1.72
CA ASN A 248 5.13 6.85 -1.60
C ASN A 248 6.56 6.79 -2.18
N ALA A 249 6.94 7.70 -3.07
CA ALA A 249 8.26 7.74 -3.72
C ALA A 249 9.40 8.39 -2.89
N LYS A 250 9.11 9.12 -1.80
CA LYS A 250 10.11 9.95 -1.07
C LYS A 250 10.00 9.92 0.46
N LEU A 251 9.35 8.91 1.03
CA LEU A 251 8.90 8.97 2.43
C LEU A 251 10.05 8.95 3.45
N GLY A 252 10.03 9.94 4.33
CA GLY A 252 10.66 9.92 5.64
C GLY A 252 9.79 9.26 6.71
N ILE A 253 10.28 9.25 7.94
CA ILE A 253 9.62 8.66 9.12
C ILE A 253 8.89 9.70 9.99
N GLU A 254 8.82 10.96 9.56
CA GLU A 254 8.26 12.05 10.36
C GLU A 254 6.91 12.52 9.82
N ILE A 255 5.85 12.32 10.62
CA ILE A 255 4.45 12.66 10.28
C ILE A 255 4.31 14.12 9.83
N VAL A 256 4.94 15.05 10.55
CA VAL A 256 4.80 16.49 10.29
C VAL A 256 5.47 16.89 8.99
N SER A 257 6.66 16.37 8.68
CA SER A 257 7.31 16.68 7.40
C SER A 257 6.46 16.21 6.23
N GLU A 258 6.00 14.96 6.28
CA GLU A 258 5.16 14.36 5.24
C GLU A 258 3.83 15.08 5.08
N LEU A 259 3.15 15.43 6.17
CA LEU A 259 1.89 16.17 6.12
C LEU A 259 2.04 17.51 5.39
N PHE A 260 3.11 18.26 5.68
CA PHE A 260 3.35 19.56 5.05
C PHE A 260 3.78 19.43 3.57
N GLU A 261 4.41 18.32 3.17
CA GLU A 261 4.66 18.04 1.75
C GLU A 261 3.38 17.67 1.00
N ALA A 262 2.45 16.99 1.68
CA ALA A 262 1.22 16.48 1.08
C ALA A 262 0.15 17.55 0.85
N ILE A 263 -0.08 18.42 1.84
CA ILE A 263 -1.16 19.41 1.81
C ILE A 263 -1.12 20.25 0.52
N PRO A 264 0.00 20.85 0.10
CA PRO A 264 0.06 21.61 -1.15
C PRO A 264 -0.32 20.81 -2.40
N ARG A 265 -0.03 19.50 -2.42
CA ARG A 265 -0.36 18.62 -3.55
C ARG A 265 -1.85 18.30 -3.65
N CYS A 266 -2.61 18.44 -2.56
CA CYS A 266 -4.06 18.31 -2.60
C CYS A 266 -4.75 19.51 -3.27
N ILE A 267 -4.12 20.70 -3.25
CA ILE A 267 -4.76 21.97 -3.67
C ILE A 267 -5.29 21.93 -5.11
N PRO A 268 -4.55 21.42 -6.12
CA PRO A 268 -5.04 21.36 -7.50
C PRO A 268 -6.24 20.43 -7.69
N HIS A 269 -6.52 19.55 -6.73
CA HIS A 269 -7.59 18.56 -6.80
C HIS A 269 -8.85 18.98 -6.03
N LEU A 270 -8.86 20.19 -5.48
CA LEU A 270 -9.98 20.76 -4.75
C LEU A 270 -10.87 21.61 -5.67
N GLN A 271 -12.18 21.38 -5.62
CA GLN A 271 -13.16 22.26 -6.28
C GLN A 271 -13.18 23.66 -5.65
N ASN A 272 -12.95 23.76 -4.34
CA ASN A 272 -12.83 25.03 -3.61
C ASN A 272 -11.63 24.97 -2.64
N PRO A 273 -10.45 25.46 -3.08
CA PRO A 273 -9.23 25.34 -2.29
C PRO A 273 -9.11 26.36 -1.15
N GLY A 274 -9.92 27.43 -1.12
CA GLY A 274 -9.76 28.55 -0.18
C GLY A 274 -9.69 28.14 1.31
N PRO A 275 -10.66 27.37 1.83
CA PRO A 275 -10.63 26.91 3.23
C PRO A 275 -9.41 26.02 3.54
N PHE A 276 -8.98 25.21 2.58
CA PHE A 276 -7.84 24.31 2.72
C PHE A 276 -6.51 25.10 2.77
N ILE A 277 -6.36 26.11 1.90
CA ILE A 277 -5.22 27.04 1.91
C ILE A 277 -5.17 27.82 3.23
N SER A 278 -6.31 28.32 3.71
CA SER A 278 -6.38 29.07 4.97
C SER A 278 -5.97 28.20 6.17
N ALA A 279 -6.46 26.96 6.23
CA ALA A 279 -6.08 26.03 7.29
C ALA A 279 -4.61 25.62 7.21
N TYR A 280 -4.06 25.50 5.99
CA TYR A 280 -2.63 25.25 5.82
C TYR A 280 -1.78 26.42 6.33
N GLY A 281 -2.18 27.66 6.04
CA GLY A 281 -1.55 28.85 6.61
C GLY A 281 -1.59 28.86 8.14
N LYS A 282 -2.71 28.43 8.73
CA LYS A 282 -2.86 28.28 10.18
C LYS A 282 -1.92 27.22 10.76
N LEU A 283 -1.80 26.06 10.12
CA LEU A 283 -0.83 25.02 10.51
C LEU A 283 0.62 25.53 10.41
N LEU A 284 0.97 26.30 9.39
CA LEU A 284 2.29 26.89 9.24
C LEU A 284 2.61 27.85 10.39
N GLN A 285 1.66 28.70 10.78
CA GLN A 285 1.82 29.61 11.92
C GLN A 285 2.00 28.84 13.23
N MET A 286 1.19 27.81 13.48
CA MET A 286 1.30 26.94 14.65
C MET A 286 2.65 26.19 14.70
N LYS A 287 3.16 25.76 13.54
CA LYS A 287 4.47 25.12 13.43
C LYS A 287 5.60 26.12 13.71
N GLN A 288 5.48 27.36 13.24
CA GLN A 288 6.48 28.41 13.46
C GLN A 288 6.52 28.87 14.93
N SER A 289 5.38 28.92 15.61
CA SER A 289 5.31 29.30 17.03
C SER A 289 5.71 28.16 17.99
N ASP A 290 5.77 26.91 17.50
CA ASP A 290 5.92 25.65 18.26
C ASP A 290 5.05 25.61 19.53
N SER A 291 3.87 26.22 19.47
CA SER A 291 2.98 26.41 20.60
C SER A 291 1.55 26.35 20.09
N VAL A 292 0.85 25.29 20.47
CA VAL A 292 -0.45 24.91 19.92
C VAL A 292 -1.47 24.71 21.03
N GLN A 293 -2.62 25.37 20.90
CA GLN A 293 -3.81 24.98 21.66
C GLN A 293 -4.45 23.75 21.02
N LEU A 294 -4.50 22.63 21.76
CA LEU A 294 -4.99 21.36 21.21
C LEU A 294 -6.43 21.45 20.68
N SER A 295 -7.30 22.25 21.30
CA SER A 295 -8.66 22.52 20.82
C SER A 295 -8.66 23.13 19.42
N GLU A 296 -7.78 24.11 19.20
CA GLU A 296 -7.66 24.80 17.92
C GLU A 296 -7.13 23.87 16.82
N LEU A 297 -6.18 22.99 17.15
CA LEU A 297 -5.67 21.99 16.21
C LEU A 297 -6.72 20.93 15.89
N LYS A 298 -7.47 20.47 16.88
CA LYS A 298 -8.58 19.53 16.69
C LYS A 298 -9.62 20.07 15.71
N GLU A 299 -9.99 21.34 15.83
CA GLU A 299 -10.94 21.98 14.90
C GLU A 299 -10.43 21.97 13.45
N VAL A 300 -9.12 22.20 13.25
CA VAL A 300 -8.48 22.14 11.93
C VAL A 300 -8.61 20.74 11.31
N PHE A 301 -8.64 19.68 12.12
CA PHE A 301 -8.83 18.29 11.67
C PHE A 301 -10.25 17.76 11.91
N GLY A 302 -11.23 18.65 12.11
CA GLY A 302 -12.63 18.24 12.21
C GLY A 302 -13.02 17.52 13.50
N LEU A 303 -12.12 17.44 14.48
CA LEU A 303 -12.41 16.93 15.81
C LEU A 303 -13.03 18.06 16.65
N LYS A 304 -14.22 17.83 17.20
CA LYS A 304 -14.82 18.68 18.24
C LYS A 304 -14.58 18.05 19.61
#